data_AF-A0A0P6YCV0-F1
#
_entry.id   AF-A0A0P6YCV0-F1
#
_cell.length_a   1.000
_cell.length_b   1.000
_cell.length_c   1.000
_cell.angle_alpha   90.00
_cell.angle_beta   90.00
_cell.angle_gamma   90.00
#
_symmetry.space_group_name_H-M   'P 1'
#
loop_
_entity.id
_entity.type
_entity.pdbx_description
1 polymer ?
#
loop_
_entity_poly.entity_id
_entity_poly.type
_entity_poly.pdbx_seq_one_letter_code
_entity_poly.pdbx_strand_id
1 'polypeptide(L)' 'MVSECVGEIEKDGNVLVVRRIHVRYTLKAAPEHHATAERVHGFHADYCPVARTIRNCVQITTELHIEPLEA' A
#
# COMPACT_ATOMS: atom_id res chain seq x y z
N MET A 1 2.08 -9.65 -8.57
CA MET A 1 2.08 -8.82 -7.34
C MET A 1 0.95 -9.29 -6.47
N VAL A 2 1.19 -9.40 -5.17
CA VAL A 2 0.16 -9.67 -4.15
C VAL A 2 0.21 -8.53 -3.15
N SER A 3 -0.93 -8.16 -2.56
CA SER A 3 -0.99 -7.15 -1.52
C SER A 3 -1.80 -7.64 -0.34
N GLU A 4 -1.27 -7.43 0.86
CA GLU A 4 -1.95 -7.66 2.13
C GLU A 4 -2.26 -6.32 2.78
N CYS A 5 -3.43 -6.20 3.39
CA CYS A 5 -3.93 -4.93 3.91
C CYS A 5 -4.44 -5.12 5.33
N VAL A 6 -3.97 -4.30 6.26
CA VAL A 6 -4.46 -4.24 7.64
C VAL A 6 -5.14 -2.89 7.86
N GLY A 7 -6.39 -2.93 8.31
CA GLY A 7 -7.16 -1.75 8.67
C GLY A 7 -7.30 -1.65 10.19
N GLU A 8 -7.04 -0.46 10.73
CA GLU A 8 -7.28 -0.15 12.13
C GLU A 8 -8.61 0.60 12.27
N ILE A 9 -9.46 0.10 13.17
CA ILE A 9 -10.75 0.69 13.50
C ILE A 9 -10.65 1.36 14.86
N GLU A 10 -11.13 2.59 14.95
CA GLU A 10 -11.22 3.35 16.19
C GLU A 10 -12.67 3.78 16.45
N LYS A 11 -12.98 4.06 17.71
CA LYS A 11 -14.25 4.67 18.09
C LYS A 11 -14.15 6.19 17.97
N ASP A 12 -15.05 6.79 17.22
CA ASP A 12 -15.19 8.25 17.08
C ASP A 12 -16.60 8.65 17.51
N GLY A 13 -16.71 9.26 18.69
CA GLY A 13 -18.00 9.49 19.35
C GLY A 13 -18.76 8.18 19.60
N ASN A 14 -19.87 7.98 18.89
CA ASN A 14 -20.73 6.79 19.00
C ASN A 14 -20.63 5.85 17.79
N VAL A 15 -19.69 6.08 16.87
CA VAL A 15 -19.50 5.25 15.67
C VAL A 15 -18.10 4.65 15.62
N LEU A 16 -17.92 3.60 14.82
CA LEU A 16 -16.62 3.04 14.49
C LEU A 16 -16.16 3.57 13.13
N VAL A 17 -14.91 4.00 13.06
CA VAL A 17 -14.31 4.54 11.84
C VAL A 17 -13.02 3.80 11.53
N VAL A 18 -12.75 3.56 10.25
CA VAL A 18 -11.41 3.16 9.81
C VAL A 18 -10.51 4.38 9.96
N ARG A 19 -9.50 4.32 10.81
CA ARG A 19 -8.59 5.46 11.01
C ARG A 19 -7.33 5.30 10.15
N ARG A 20 -6.80 4.09 10.08
CA ARG A 20 -5.53 3.79 9.40
C ARG A 20 -5.65 2.53 8.55
N ILE A 21 -4.91 2.53 7.46
CA ILE A 21 -4.73 1.37 6.60
C ILE A 21 -3.24 1.25 6.31
N HIS A 22 -2.69 0.06 6.52
CA HIS A 22 -1.34 -0.29 6.09
C HIS A 22 -1.40 -1.38 5.03
N VAL A 23 -0.72 -1.16 3.90
CA VAL A 23 -0.68 -2.10 2.77
C VAL A 23 0.74 -2.58 2.53
N ARG A 24 0.94 -3.90 2.60
CA ARG A 24 2.18 -4.57 2.23
C ARG A 24 2.06 -5.13 0.83
N TYR A 25 2.90 -4.66 -0.08
CA TYR A 25 2.99 -5.17 -1.44
C TYR A 25 4.15 -6.16 -1.56
N THR A 26 3.89 -7.33 -2.13
CA THR A 26 4.92 -8.29 -2.53
C THR A 26 4.99 -8.38 -4.05
N LEU A 27 6.15 -8.01 -4.60
CA LEU A 27 6.41 -7.97 -6.04
C LEU A 27 7.57 -8.91 -6.38
N LYS A 28 7.32 -9.90 -7.24
CA LYS A 28 8.38 -10.67 -7.89
C LYS A 28 8.95 -9.86 -9.05
N ALA A 29 10.25 -9.58 -9.04
CA ALA A 29 10.93 -8.80 -10.08
C ALA A 29 12.39 -9.24 -10.27
N ALA A 30 12.85 -9.17 -11.52
CA ALA A 30 14.27 -9.36 -11.85
C ALA A 30 15.11 -8.20 -11.26
N PRO A 31 16.38 -8.43 -10.84
CA PRO A 31 17.20 -7.44 -10.16
C PRO A 31 17.30 -6.09 -10.88
N GLU A 32 17.35 -6.09 -12.22
CA GLU A 32 17.40 -4.89 -13.06
C GLU A 32 16.17 -3.97 -12.90
N HIS A 33 15.07 -4.47 -12.37
CA HIS A 33 13.83 -3.72 -12.17
C HIS A 33 13.63 -3.22 -10.74
N HIS A 34 14.47 -3.64 -9.77
CA HIS A 34 14.26 -3.33 -8.35
C HIS A 34 14.24 -1.82 -8.08
N ALA A 35 15.23 -1.08 -8.57
CA ALA A 35 15.29 0.38 -8.40
C ALA A 35 14.10 1.10 -9.05
N THR A 36 13.59 0.57 -10.17
CA THR A 36 12.38 1.13 -10.81
C THR A 36 11.14 0.85 -9.97
N ALA A 37 11.01 -0.35 -9.42
CA ALA A 37 9.90 -0.73 -8.56
C ALA A 37 9.85 0.12 -7.29
N GLU A 38 10.98 0.32 -6.61
CA GLU A 38 11.08 1.19 -5.42
C GLU A 38 10.68 2.63 -5.74
N ARG A 39 11.23 3.18 -6.83
CA ARG A 39 10.92 4.55 -7.27
C ARG A 39 9.43 4.71 -7.56
N VAL A 40 8.83 3.79 -8.32
CA VAL A 40 7.39 3.84 -8.66
C VAL A 40 6.55 3.68 -7.41
N HIS A 41 6.93 2.80 -6.49
CA HIS A 41 6.22 2.64 -5.22
C HIS A 41 6.20 3.94 -4.41
N GLY A 42 7.24 4.77 -4.47
CA GLY A 42 7.27 6.06 -3.78
C GLY A 42 6.14 7.04 -4.14
N PHE A 43 5.51 6.90 -5.32
CA PHE A 43 4.41 7.76 -5.75
C PHE A 43 3.16 6.99 -6.22
N HIS A 44 3.17 5.66 -6.22
CA HIS A 44 2.06 4.86 -6.76
C HIS A 44 0.71 5.15 -6.05
N ALA A 45 0.75 5.44 -4.75
CA ALA A 45 -0.44 5.70 -3.94
C ALA A 45 -1.21 6.94 -4.44
N ASP A 46 -0.53 7.91 -5.06
CA ASP A 46 -1.18 9.08 -5.66
C ASP A 46 -1.99 8.75 -6.92
N TYR A 47 -1.68 7.63 -7.57
CA TYR A 47 -2.36 7.17 -8.78
C TYR A 47 -3.32 6.00 -8.51
N CYS A 48 -3.17 5.30 -7.39
CA CYS A 48 -4.04 4.20 -6.99
C CYS A 48 -5.49 4.68 -6.83
N PRO A 49 -6.47 4.16 -7.61
CA PRO A 49 -7.87 4.58 -7.52
C PRO A 49 -8.44 4.42 -6.11
N VAL A 50 -8.10 3.30 -5.44
CA VAL A 50 -8.57 3.02 -4.07
C VAL A 50 -7.99 4.02 -3.08
N ALA A 51 -6.68 4.31 -3.14
CA ALA A 51 -6.09 5.30 -2.24
C ALA A 51 -6.68 6.69 -2.49
N ARG A 52 -6.83 7.10 -3.75
CA ARG A 52 -7.40 8.40 -4.11
C ARG A 52 -8.83 8.61 -3.60
N THR A 53 -9.65 7.58 -3.56
CA THR A 53 -11.04 7.71 -3.10
C THR A 53 -11.15 7.89 -1.60
N ILE A 54 -10.22 7.37 -0.81
CA ILE A 54 -10.32 7.36 0.66
C ILE A 54 -9.19 8.09 1.41
N ARG A 55 -8.13 8.55 0.75
CA ARG A 55 -6.94 9.17 1.38
C ARG A 55 -7.20 10.41 2.24
N ASN A 56 -8.33 11.08 2.03
CA ASN A 56 -8.72 12.24 2.84
C ASN A 56 -9.54 11.84 4.08
N CYS A 57 -9.94 10.57 4.18
CA CYS A 57 -10.74 10.02 5.27
C CYS A 57 -9.93 9.11 6.18
N VAL A 58 -8.93 8.43 5.65
CA VAL A 58 -8.09 7.46 6.37
C VAL A 58 -6.62 7.73 6.10
N GLN A 59 -5.78 7.51 7.10
CA GLN A 59 -4.34 7.51 6.89
C GLN A 59 -3.93 6.22 6.17
N ILE A 60 -3.23 6.35 5.05
CA ILE A 60 -2.75 5.20 4.28
C ILE A 60 -1.22 5.19 4.32
N THR A 61 -0.64 4.06 4.68
CA THR A 61 0.79 3.80 4.56
C THR A 61 1.01 2.54 3.72
N THR A 62 2.14 2.49 3.02
CA THR A 62 2.47 1.37 2.14
C THR A 62 3.91 0.94 2.33
N GLU A 63 4.16 -0.35 2.18
CA GLU A 63 5.51 -0.91 2.07
C GLU A 63 5.63 -1.82 0.85
N LEU A 64 6.83 -1.93 0.31
CA LEU A 64 7.15 -2.81 -0.81
C LEU A 64 8.21 -3.82 -0.41
N HIS A 65 7.86 -5.09 -0.55
CA HIS A 65 8.77 -6.22 -0.49
C HIS A 65 9.00 -6.76 -1.91
N ILE A 66 10.26 -6.81 -2.34
CA ILE A 66 10.62 -7.32 -3.66
C ILE A 66 11.24 -8.71 -3.51
N GLU A 67 10.63 -9.69 -4.16
CA GLU A 67 11.14 -11.05 -4.25
C GLU A 67 11.84 -11.27 -5.59
N PRO A 68 12.89 -12.10 -5.65
CA PRO A 68 13.47 -12.52 -6.92
C PRO A 68 12.41 -13.15 -7.82
N LEU A 69 12.42 -12.78 -9.10
CA LEU A 69 11.67 -13.52 -10.10
C LEU A 69 12.42 -14.82 -10.38
N GLU A 70 11.82 -15.95 -10.00
CA GLU A 70 12.35 -17.28 -10.36
C GLU A 70 12.35 -17.43 -11.89
N ALA A 71 13.43 -18.00 -12.42
CA ALA A 71 13.64 -18.19 -13.86
C ALA A 71 12.74 -19.28 -14.46
#